data_AF-A0A357V6T6-F1
#
_entry.id   AF-A0A357V6T6-F1
#
_cell.length_a   1.000
_cell.length_b   1.000
_cell.length_c   1.000
_cell.angle_alpha   90.00
_cell.angle_beta   90.00
_cell.angle_gamma   90.00
#
_symmetry.space_group_name_H-M   'P 1'
#
loop_
_entity.id
_entity.type
_entity.pdbx_description
1 polymer ?
#
loop_
_entity_poly.entity_id
_entity_poly.type
_entity_poly.pdbx_seq_one_letter_code
_entity_poly.pdbx_strand_id
1 'polypeptide(L)'
;PFGFALFYLRGVAPPSVATIQMYKGVVPFICLQLFALVIVGLTPQLVNYLPQRVSLTSETAPPPRNPALSSCVQDHLFKVYDAKGDVLRAAIAKARTLDLSPLPGELRGDLKGSFDKAEKTFDLVAKIRATQKIIDEATPGYLPLHVEVRETQRQARRLKEEIKHLQSTIRQLPRNERGEARKNKLEAKIEELRAEVKVYEAKVPDNWRADHAAFAKLQKAETLAIRLYERNVDGAYEPLQEVTKVIAGADALAALGKALAGLPAAVSGAADPEKAMDAVNEVEKVMREVPGTREIQKPLADARRAMRGDKPDVEKSLKALADAQAAYDKDIAWRKKAAAELSAGLAEYEQAIRMNIGLRLQPKLSKEQALDVASCMANPRDLTLHF
;
A
#
# COMPACT_ATOMS: atom_id res chain seq x y z
N PRO A 1 27.41 -17.27 25.52
CA PRO A 1 27.91 -17.02 26.89
C PRO A 1 27.77 -18.26 27.79
N PHE A 2 28.65 -19.26 27.65
CA PHE A 2 28.58 -20.51 28.46
C PHE A 2 29.91 -20.88 29.13
N GLY A 3 31.05 -20.35 28.65
CA GLY A 3 32.36 -20.64 29.24
C GLY A 3 32.49 -20.20 30.70
N PHE A 4 32.00 -19.00 31.05
CA PHE A 4 32.04 -18.47 32.41
C PHE A 4 31.30 -19.34 33.44
N ALA A 5 30.14 -19.91 33.07
CA ALA A 5 29.38 -20.77 33.97
C ALA A 5 30.11 -22.10 34.26
N LEU A 6 30.83 -22.64 33.27
CA LEU A 6 31.65 -23.84 33.43
C LEU A 6 32.86 -23.58 34.36
N PHE A 7 33.51 -22.41 34.23
CA PHE A 7 34.59 -22.00 35.13
C PHE A 7 34.10 -21.80 36.57
N TYR A 8 32.90 -21.24 36.75
CA TYR A 8 32.29 -21.09 38.07
C TYR A 8 31.96 -22.45 38.71
N LEU A 9 31.33 -23.35 37.96
CA LEU A 9 31.06 -24.74 38.37
C LEU A 9 32.35 -25.49 38.73
N ARG A 10 33.42 -25.30 37.96
CA ARG A 10 34.73 -25.90 38.28
C ARG A 10 35.35 -25.32 39.55
N GLY A 11 35.10 -24.05 39.85
CA GLY A 11 35.57 -23.36 41.06
C GLY A 11 34.91 -23.83 42.34
N VAL A 12 33.66 -24.32 42.29
CA VAL A 12 32.91 -24.82 43.46
C VAL A 12 32.83 -26.35 43.55
N ALA A 13 33.15 -27.07 42.47
CA ALA A 13 33.06 -28.54 42.45
C ALA A 13 34.26 -29.23 43.12
N PRO A 14 34.03 -30.27 43.95
CA PRO A 14 35.10 -31.01 44.62
C PRO A 14 36.04 -31.69 43.61
N PRO A 15 37.32 -31.93 43.97
CA PRO A 15 38.32 -32.51 43.06
C PRO A 15 37.97 -33.88 42.49
N SER A 16 37.05 -34.59 43.14
CA SER A 16 36.51 -35.89 42.72
C SER A 16 35.63 -35.81 41.47
N VAL A 17 35.09 -34.64 41.12
CA VAL A 17 34.27 -34.44 39.92
C VAL A 17 35.15 -33.94 38.79
N ALA A 18 35.42 -34.81 37.82
CA ALA A 18 36.25 -34.48 36.67
C ALA A 18 35.50 -33.54 35.71
N THR A 19 36.23 -32.62 35.07
CA THR A 19 35.68 -31.69 34.07
C THR A 19 34.89 -32.43 32.96
N ILE A 20 35.34 -33.64 32.58
CA ILE A 20 34.64 -34.46 31.58
C ILE A 20 33.25 -34.95 32.04
N GLN A 21 33.06 -35.16 33.36
CA GLN A 21 31.76 -35.53 33.91
C GLN A 21 30.79 -34.35 33.85
N MET A 22 31.29 -33.12 34.06
CA MET A 22 30.51 -31.90 33.89
C MET A 22 30.08 -31.71 32.42
N TYR A 23 31.00 -31.96 31.46
CA TYR A 23 30.66 -31.94 30.04
C TYR A 23 29.62 -33.00 29.69
N LYS A 24 29.74 -34.25 30.16
CA LYS A 24 28.73 -35.29 29.93
C LYS A 24 27.36 -34.90 30.50
N GLY A 25 27.33 -34.24 31.66
CA GLY A 25 26.10 -33.74 32.28
C GLY A 25 25.40 -32.65 31.49
N VAL A 26 26.13 -31.82 30.72
CA VAL A 26 25.54 -30.75 29.91
C VAL A 26 25.03 -31.22 28.54
N VAL A 27 25.55 -32.34 28.02
CA VAL A 27 25.16 -32.87 26.69
C VAL A 27 23.64 -33.04 26.55
N PRO A 28 22.90 -33.66 27.49
CA PRO A 28 21.44 -33.78 27.38
C PRO A 28 20.73 -32.43 27.22
N PHE A 29 21.20 -31.39 27.92
CA PHE A 29 20.62 -30.04 27.83
C PHE A 29 20.93 -29.37 26.49
N ILE A 30 22.14 -29.56 25.96
CA ILE A 30 22.48 -29.10 24.60
C ILE A 30 21.61 -29.82 23.57
N CYS A 31 21.43 -31.13 23.70
CA CYS A 31 20.54 -31.90 22.82
C CYS A 31 19.10 -31.39 22.89
N LEU A 32 18.58 -31.09 24.08
CA LEU A 32 17.25 -30.47 24.24
C LEU A 32 17.16 -29.09 23.58
N GLN A 33 18.20 -28.25 23.71
CA GLN A 33 18.25 -26.95 23.04
C GLN A 33 18.27 -27.09 21.52
N LEU A 34 19.11 -27.98 20.98
CA LEU A 34 19.17 -28.27 19.55
C LEU A 34 17.83 -28.82 19.05
N PHE A 35 17.20 -29.70 19.81
CA PHE A 35 15.87 -30.22 19.49
C PHE A 35 14.82 -29.10 19.44
N ALA A 36 14.82 -28.18 20.41
CA ALA A 36 13.94 -27.01 20.39
C ALA A 36 14.23 -26.10 19.18
N LEU A 37 15.51 -25.89 18.83
CA LEU A 37 15.89 -25.13 17.64
C LEU A 37 15.44 -25.82 16.35
N VAL A 38 15.48 -27.14 16.27
CA VAL A 38 14.95 -27.91 15.13
C VAL A 38 13.44 -27.70 15.01
N ILE A 39 12.68 -27.83 16.11
CA ILE A 39 11.22 -27.58 16.09
C ILE A 39 10.91 -26.18 15.58
N VAL A 40 11.62 -25.17 16.10
CA VAL A 40 11.46 -23.77 15.69
C VAL A 40 11.86 -23.55 14.23
N GLY A 41 12.97 -24.13 13.79
CA GLY A 41 13.46 -24.02 12.41
C GLY A 41 12.54 -24.69 11.39
N LEU A 42 11.88 -25.79 11.77
CA LEU A 42 10.89 -26.46 10.93
C LEU A 42 9.51 -25.77 10.95
N THR A 43 9.24 -24.95 11.97
CA THR A 43 7.94 -24.29 12.17
C THR A 43 8.10 -22.76 12.28
N PRO A 44 8.50 -22.07 11.19
CA PRO A 44 8.73 -20.63 11.22
C PRO A 44 7.50 -19.82 11.65
N GLN A 45 6.30 -20.36 11.38
CA GLN A 45 5.02 -19.79 11.83
C GLN A 45 4.99 -19.53 13.34
N LEU A 46 5.59 -20.40 14.15
CA LEU A 46 5.57 -20.30 15.61
C LEU A 46 6.25 -19.04 16.12
N VAL A 47 7.34 -18.63 15.45
CA VAL A 47 8.13 -17.45 15.83
C VAL A 47 7.63 -16.19 15.13
N ASN A 48 7.15 -16.31 13.88
CA ASN A 48 6.71 -15.16 13.09
C ASN A 48 5.30 -14.67 13.43
N TYR A 49 4.42 -15.56 13.93
CA TYR A 49 3.02 -15.20 14.18
C TYR A 49 2.86 -14.16 15.28
N LEU A 50 3.52 -14.32 16.43
CA LEU A 50 3.35 -13.42 17.56
C LEU A 50 3.78 -11.97 17.23
N PRO A 51 4.96 -11.71 16.62
CA PRO A 51 5.33 -10.38 16.16
C PRO A 51 4.31 -9.77 15.18
N GLN A 52 3.82 -10.55 14.20
CA GLN A 52 2.83 -10.06 13.24
C GLN A 52 1.50 -9.73 13.90
N ARG A 53 1.02 -10.59 14.81
CA ARG A 53 -0.19 -10.34 15.59
C ARG A 53 -0.08 -9.08 16.41
N VAL A 54 1.00 -8.90 17.17
CA VAL A 54 1.20 -7.71 18.02
C VAL A 54 1.24 -6.45 17.15
N SER A 55 1.97 -6.48 16.04
CA SER A 55 2.06 -5.35 15.10
C SER A 55 0.71 -4.98 14.50
N LEU A 56 0.00 -5.96 13.92
CA LEU A 56 -1.25 -5.73 13.17
C LEU A 56 -2.47 -5.44 14.07
N THR A 57 -2.41 -5.79 15.35
CA THR A 57 -3.46 -5.47 16.34
C THR A 57 -3.16 -4.22 17.17
N SER A 58 -2.00 -3.58 16.97
CA SER A 58 -1.60 -2.37 17.70
C SER A 58 -2.34 -1.12 17.19
N GLU A 59 -2.34 -0.04 17.99
CA GLU A 59 -2.87 1.25 17.54
C GLU A 59 -2.03 1.89 16.43
N THR A 60 -0.77 1.48 16.31
CA THR A 60 0.15 1.91 15.24
C THR A 60 0.15 0.93 14.05
N ALA A 61 -0.88 0.10 13.92
CA ALA A 61 -0.95 -0.89 12.86
C ALA A 61 -0.90 -0.22 11.46
N PRO A 62 -0.15 -0.80 10.52
CA PRO A 62 -0.13 -0.30 9.14
C PRO A 62 -1.51 -0.44 8.47
N PRO A 63 -1.86 0.47 7.54
CA PRO A 63 -3.13 0.40 6.83
C PRO A 63 -3.16 -0.80 5.87
N PRO A 64 -4.36 -1.35 5.54
CA PRO A 64 -4.49 -2.52 4.67
C PRO A 64 -3.99 -2.29 3.23
N ARG A 65 -3.86 -1.03 2.81
CA ARG A 65 -3.28 -0.62 1.52
C ARG A 65 -1.76 -0.85 1.42
N ASN A 66 -1.08 -1.18 2.51
CA ASN A 66 0.36 -1.39 2.53
C ASN A 66 0.77 -2.53 1.55
N PRO A 67 1.71 -2.29 0.61
CA PRO A 67 2.17 -3.31 -0.34
C PRO A 67 2.65 -4.61 0.31
N ALA A 68 3.25 -4.55 1.50
CA ALA A 68 3.71 -5.73 2.23
C ALA A 68 2.57 -6.64 2.70
N LEU A 69 1.37 -6.08 2.89
CA LEU A 69 0.17 -6.81 3.33
C LEU A 69 -0.71 -7.26 2.15
N SER A 70 -0.55 -6.64 0.97
CA SER A 70 -1.51 -6.72 -0.14
C SER A 70 -1.96 -8.15 -0.43
N SER A 71 -1.03 -9.09 -0.62
CA SER A 71 -1.43 -10.46 -0.98
C SER A 71 -2.14 -11.20 0.18
N CYS A 72 -1.75 -11.04 1.45
CA CYS A 72 -2.49 -11.67 2.56
C CYS A 72 -3.87 -11.04 2.77
N VAL A 73 -3.99 -9.72 2.58
CA VAL A 73 -5.28 -9.01 2.60
C VAL A 73 -6.16 -9.49 1.45
N GLN A 74 -5.58 -9.69 0.27
CA GLN A 74 -6.29 -10.23 -0.89
C GLN A 74 -6.79 -11.65 -0.62
N ASP A 75 -5.95 -12.55 -0.08
CA ASP A 75 -6.32 -13.92 0.24
C ASP A 75 -7.49 -13.95 1.24
N HIS A 76 -7.43 -13.09 2.26
CA HIS A 76 -8.53 -12.91 3.20
C HIS A 76 -9.81 -12.47 2.49
N LEU A 77 -9.74 -11.41 1.68
CA LEU A 77 -10.89 -10.86 0.96
C LEU A 77 -11.50 -11.87 -0.01
N PHE A 78 -10.68 -12.69 -0.67
CA PHE A 78 -11.17 -13.69 -1.62
C PHE A 78 -11.98 -14.78 -0.92
N LYS A 79 -11.56 -15.21 0.28
CA LYS A 79 -12.38 -16.10 1.13
C LYS A 79 -13.70 -15.44 1.52
N VAL A 80 -13.68 -14.15 1.84
CA VAL A 80 -14.90 -13.38 2.16
C VAL A 80 -15.83 -13.31 0.95
N TYR A 81 -15.31 -13.10 -0.25
CA TYR A 81 -16.11 -13.08 -1.48
C TYR A 81 -16.69 -14.44 -1.82
N ASP A 82 -15.96 -15.53 -1.58
CA ASP A 82 -16.50 -16.88 -1.76
C ASP A 82 -17.65 -17.16 -0.79
N ALA A 83 -17.51 -16.74 0.48
CA ALA A 83 -18.50 -17.00 1.51
C ALA A 83 -19.71 -16.06 1.46
N LYS A 84 -19.52 -14.81 1.06
CA LYS A 84 -20.53 -13.72 1.16
C LYS A 84 -20.82 -13.05 -0.18
N GLY A 85 -20.38 -13.62 -1.30
CA GLY A 85 -20.52 -13.02 -2.63
C GLY A 85 -21.95 -12.64 -2.98
N ASP A 86 -22.92 -13.53 -2.74
CA ASP A 86 -24.33 -13.28 -3.04
C ASP A 86 -24.92 -12.16 -2.19
N VAL A 87 -24.54 -12.10 -0.91
CA VAL A 87 -24.95 -11.02 0.01
C VAL A 87 -24.41 -9.68 -0.47
N LEU A 88 -23.15 -9.62 -0.90
CA LEU A 88 -22.54 -8.40 -1.43
C LEU A 88 -23.19 -7.97 -2.76
N ARG A 89 -23.46 -8.90 -3.67
CA ARG A 89 -24.17 -8.62 -4.92
C ARG A 89 -25.58 -8.11 -4.66
N ALA A 90 -26.30 -8.69 -3.70
CA ALA A 90 -27.63 -8.23 -3.30
C ALA A 90 -27.58 -6.81 -2.70
N ALA A 91 -26.58 -6.51 -1.86
CA ALA A 91 -26.38 -5.17 -1.32
C ALA A 91 -26.10 -4.13 -2.42
N ILE A 92 -25.26 -4.48 -3.41
CA ILE A 92 -25.00 -3.61 -4.57
C ILE A 92 -26.29 -3.41 -5.39
N ALA A 93 -27.02 -4.49 -5.70
CA ALA A 93 -28.28 -4.40 -6.43
C ALA A 93 -29.30 -3.50 -5.72
N LYS A 94 -29.43 -3.62 -4.40
CA LYS A 94 -30.26 -2.73 -3.56
C LYS A 94 -29.79 -1.28 -3.63
N ALA A 95 -28.48 -1.02 -3.60
CA ALA A 95 -27.96 0.34 -3.72
C ALA A 95 -28.26 0.97 -5.09
N ARG A 96 -28.35 0.18 -6.16
CA ARG A 96 -28.72 0.68 -7.49
C ARG A 96 -30.17 1.14 -7.61
N THR A 97 -31.06 0.68 -6.72
CA THR A 97 -32.46 1.13 -6.72
C THR A 97 -32.66 2.45 -5.99
N LEU A 98 -31.61 3.02 -5.37
CA LEU A 98 -31.71 4.32 -4.71
C LEU A 98 -31.98 5.44 -5.72
N ASP A 99 -32.89 6.35 -5.38
CA ASP A 99 -33.18 7.51 -6.22
C ASP A 99 -32.07 8.57 -6.10
N LEU A 100 -31.15 8.57 -7.06
CA LEU A 100 -30.03 9.52 -7.11
C LEU A 100 -30.39 10.86 -7.77
N SER A 101 -31.66 11.11 -8.06
CA SER A 101 -32.13 12.37 -8.63
C SER A 101 -31.78 13.61 -7.80
N PRO A 102 -31.79 13.57 -6.45
CA PRO A 102 -31.38 14.69 -5.61
C PRO A 102 -29.91 15.10 -5.78
N LEU A 103 -29.03 14.23 -6.27
CA LEU A 103 -27.61 14.54 -6.43
C LEU A 103 -27.33 15.35 -7.70
N PRO A 104 -26.32 16.24 -7.69
CA PRO A 104 -25.77 16.85 -8.90
C PRO A 104 -25.27 15.81 -9.90
N GLY A 105 -25.23 16.18 -11.19
CA GLY A 105 -24.87 15.26 -12.28
C GLY A 105 -23.50 14.58 -12.12
N GLU A 106 -22.49 15.32 -11.62
CA GLU A 106 -21.14 14.80 -11.36
C GLU A 106 -21.15 13.73 -10.27
N LEU A 107 -21.61 14.06 -9.06
CA LEU A 107 -21.72 13.12 -7.93
C LEU A 107 -22.59 11.89 -8.26
N ARG A 108 -23.65 12.09 -9.05
CA ARG A 108 -24.50 11.00 -9.53
C ARG A 108 -23.73 10.06 -10.48
N GLY A 109 -22.92 10.62 -11.37
CA GLY A 109 -22.06 9.86 -12.28
C GLY A 109 -21.01 9.05 -11.52
N ASP A 110 -20.34 9.68 -10.56
CA ASP A 110 -19.30 9.05 -9.74
C ASP A 110 -19.86 7.90 -8.89
N LEU A 111 -21.04 8.10 -8.29
CA LEU A 111 -21.69 7.07 -7.48
C LEU A 111 -22.17 5.88 -8.34
N LYS A 112 -22.72 6.14 -9.55
CA LYS A 112 -23.05 5.07 -10.50
C LYS A 112 -21.81 4.28 -10.91
N GLY A 113 -20.71 4.97 -11.22
CA GLY A 113 -19.44 4.34 -11.54
C GLY A 113 -18.84 3.56 -10.36
N SER A 114 -19.10 3.97 -9.13
CA SER A 114 -18.76 3.22 -7.91
C SER A 114 -19.50 1.88 -7.85
N PHE A 115 -20.81 1.86 -8.14
CA PHE A 115 -21.59 0.62 -8.20
C PHE A 115 -21.11 -0.31 -9.33
N ASP A 116 -20.81 0.21 -10.51
CA ASP A 116 -20.27 -0.57 -11.63
C ASP A 116 -18.94 -1.26 -11.27
N LYS A 117 -18.05 -0.52 -10.60
CA LYS A 117 -16.78 -1.07 -10.13
C LYS A 117 -17.00 -2.12 -9.03
N ALA A 118 -17.94 -1.88 -8.11
CA ALA A 118 -18.25 -2.84 -7.06
C ALA A 118 -18.68 -4.20 -7.65
N GLU A 119 -19.55 -4.21 -8.67
CA GLU A 119 -19.96 -5.42 -9.37
C GLU A 119 -18.80 -6.09 -10.12
N LYS A 120 -17.99 -5.29 -10.82
CA LYS A 120 -16.83 -5.77 -11.58
C LYS A 120 -15.75 -6.42 -10.71
N THR A 121 -15.78 -6.19 -9.40
CA THR A 121 -14.86 -6.80 -8.44
C THR A 121 -14.79 -8.32 -8.62
N PHE A 122 -15.93 -8.99 -8.75
CA PHE A 122 -15.97 -10.45 -8.81
C PHE A 122 -15.36 -11.01 -10.10
N ASP A 123 -15.56 -10.34 -11.24
CA ASP A 123 -14.95 -10.73 -12.51
C ASP A 123 -13.42 -10.56 -12.47
N LEU A 124 -12.95 -9.50 -11.80
CA LEU A 124 -11.53 -9.25 -11.61
C LEU A 124 -10.89 -10.29 -10.68
N VAL A 125 -11.59 -10.72 -9.63
CA VAL A 125 -11.16 -11.84 -8.76
C VAL A 125 -11.05 -13.13 -9.57
N ALA A 126 -12.05 -13.45 -10.39
CA ALA A 126 -12.02 -14.62 -11.27
C ALA A 126 -10.84 -14.55 -12.25
N LYS A 127 -10.56 -13.37 -12.81
CA LYS A 127 -9.40 -13.15 -13.68
C LYS A 127 -8.08 -13.37 -12.96
N ILE A 128 -7.92 -12.89 -11.72
CA ILE A 128 -6.71 -13.12 -10.92
C ILE A 128 -6.51 -14.60 -10.65
N ARG A 129 -7.57 -15.33 -10.26
CA ARG A 129 -7.51 -16.78 -10.04
C ARG A 129 -7.11 -17.53 -11.30
N ALA A 130 -7.66 -17.14 -12.46
CA ALA A 130 -7.28 -17.71 -13.74
C ALA A 130 -5.81 -17.46 -14.08
N THR A 131 -5.29 -16.24 -13.86
CA THR A 131 -3.88 -15.94 -14.11
C THR A 131 -2.95 -16.66 -13.14
N GLN A 132 -3.32 -16.75 -11.86
CA GLN A 132 -2.55 -17.50 -10.86
C GLN A 132 -2.47 -18.96 -11.23
N LYS A 133 -3.59 -19.58 -11.60
CA LYS A 133 -3.63 -20.98 -12.04
C LYS A 133 -2.69 -21.26 -13.22
N ILE A 134 -2.64 -20.36 -14.21
CA ILE A 134 -1.72 -20.50 -15.35
C ILE A 134 -0.26 -20.45 -14.91
N ILE A 135 0.08 -19.58 -13.93
CA ILE A 135 1.43 -19.49 -13.38
C ILE A 135 1.77 -20.74 -12.58
N ASP A 136 0.84 -21.22 -11.74
CA ASP A 136 1.03 -22.43 -10.93
C ASP A 136 1.26 -23.66 -11.82
N GLU A 137 0.55 -23.77 -12.94
CA GLU A 137 0.72 -24.85 -13.93
C GLU A 137 2.05 -24.73 -14.69
N ALA A 138 2.53 -23.52 -14.98
CA ALA A 138 3.81 -23.29 -15.66
C ALA A 138 5.04 -23.40 -14.74
N THR A 139 4.85 -23.22 -13.43
CA THR A 139 5.93 -23.14 -12.42
C THR A 139 6.80 -24.39 -12.35
N PRO A 140 6.27 -25.63 -12.28
CA PRO A 140 7.10 -26.85 -12.17
C PRO A 140 8.08 -27.04 -13.33
N GLY A 141 7.69 -26.63 -14.55
CA GLY A 141 8.55 -26.73 -15.73
C GLY A 141 9.60 -25.62 -15.81
N TYR A 142 9.31 -24.44 -15.27
CA TYR A 142 10.19 -23.27 -15.35
C TYR A 142 11.18 -23.16 -14.19
N LEU A 143 10.77 -23.57 -12.98
CA LEU A 143 11.54 -23.37 -11.75
C LEU A 143 12.94 -23.99 -11.79
N PRO A 144 13.14 -25.26 -12.21
CA PRO A 144 14.47 -25.86 -12.28
C PRO A 144 15.41 -25.09 -13.22
N LEU A 145 14.91 -24.70 -14.40
CA LEU A 145 15.65 -23.92 -15.39
C LEU A 145 16.04 -22.54 -14.84
N HIS A 146 15.12 -21.86 -14.14
CA HIS A 146 15.41 -20.58 -13.50
C HIS A 146 16.52 -20.71 -12.46
N VAL A 147 16.40 -21.67 -11.54
CA VAL A 147 17.39 -21.87 -10.47
C VAL A 147 18.77 -22.17 -11.05
N GLU A 148 18.88 -23.10 -12.00
CA GLU A 148 20.15 -23.46 -12.64
C GLU A 148 20.82 -22.26 -13.32
N VAL A 149 20.05 -21.48 -14.09
CA VAL A 149 20.57 -20.29 -14.77
C VAL A 149 20.95 -19.21 -13.77
N ARG A 150 20.17 -19.01 -12.70
CA ARG A 150 20.49 -18.02 -11.65
C ARG A 150 21.74 -18.38 -10.88
N GLU A 151 21.96 -19.66 -10.57
CA GLU A 151 23.19 -20.13 -9.93
C GLU A 151 24.41 -19.88 -10.83
N THR A 152 24.31 -20.23 -12.11
CA THR A 152 25.36 -20.01 -13.10
C THR A 152 25.68 -18.52 -13.26
N GLN A 153 24.66 -17.68 -13.37
CA GLN A 153 24.81 -16.22 -13.41
C GLN A 153 25.42 -15.66 -12.13
N ARG A 154 25.07 -16.20 -10.97
CA ARG A 154 25.63 -15.77 -9.68
C ARG A 154 27.13 -16.06 -9.61
N GLN A 155 27.58 -17.24 -10.07
CA GLN A 155 29.01 -17.56 -10.13
C GLN A 155 29.75 -16.62 -11.08
N ALA A 156 29.24 -16.42 -12.30
CA ALA A 156 29.83 -15.47 -13.24
C ALA A 156 29.90 -14.04 -12.67
N ARG A 157 28.87 -13.59 -11.94
CA ARG A 157 28.87 -12.27 -11.27
C ARG A 157 29.94 -12.17 -10.18
N ARG A 158 30.14 -13.21 -9.36
CA ARG A 158 31.20 -13.23 -8.33
C ARG A 158 32.59 -13.06 -8.95
N LEU A 159 32.88 -13.81 -10.01
CA LEU A 159 34.16 -13.69 -10.72
C LEU A 159 34.33 -12.31 -11.36
N LYS A 160 33.26 -11.73 -11.92
CA LYS A 160 33.27 -10.36 -12.47
C LYS A 160 33.57 -9.30 -11.39
N GLU A 161 33.01 -9.45 -10.19
CA GLU A 161 33.34 -8.55 -9.06
C GLU A 161 34.79 -8.74 -8.60
N GLU A 162 35.32 -9.97 -8.58
CA GLU A 162 36.74 -10.20 -8.30
C GLU A 162 37.63 -9.54 -9.35
N ILE A 163 37.33 -9.70 -10.65
CA ILE A 163 38.03 -9.02 -11.73
C ILE A 163 38.03 -7.51 -11.50
N LYS A 164 36.87 -6.92 -11.15
CA LYS A 164 36.75 -5.48 -10.87
C LYS A 164 37.62 -5.05 -9.69
N HIS A 165 37.66 -5.85 -8.62
CA HIS A 165 38.53 -5.61 -7.47
C HIS A 165 40.02 -5.67 -7.85
N LEU A 166 40.42 -6.68 -8.63
CA LEU A 166 41.80 -6.82 -9.12
C LEU A 166 42.19 -5.67 -10.06
N GLN A 167 41.30 -5.24 -10.95
CA GLN A 167 41.50 -4.07 -11.80
C GLN A 167 41.67 -2.80 -10.96
N SER A 168 40.88 -2.62 -9.90
CA SER A 168 41.05 -1.49 -8.99
C SER A 168 42.38 -1.56 -8.24
N THR A 169 42.80 -2.76 -7.84
CA THR A 169 44.09 -2.99 -7.17
C THR A 169 45.25 -2.61 -8.10
N ILE A 170 45.19 -3.00 -9.37
CA ILE A 170 46.20 -2.65 -10.38
C ILE A 170 46.34 -1.12 -10.51
N ARG A 171 45.23 -0.38 -10.52
CA ARG A 171 45.25 1.09 -10.63
C ARG A 171 45.96 1.78 -9.46
N GLN A 172 46.03 1.13 -8.30
CA GLN A 172 46.65 1.65 -7.07
C GLN A 172 48.12 1.21 -6.90
N LEU A 173 48.66 0.41 -7.81
CA LEU A 173 50.04 -0.08 -7.69
C LEU A 173 51.06 1.04 -7.92
N PRO A 174 52.20 1.02 -7.18
CA PRO A 174 53.29 1.97 -7.42
C PRO A 174 53.91 1.74 -8.80
N ARG A 175 54.35 2.81 -9.46
CA ARG A 175 55.03 2.75 -10.77
C ARG A 175 56.53 2.45 -10.60
N ASN A 176 56.83 1.23 -10.16
CA ASN A 176 58.20 0.70 -10.04
C ASN A 176 58.25 -0.77 -10.48
N GLU A 177 59.43 -1.35 -10.61
CA GLU A 177 59.62 -2.74 -11.07
C GLU A 177 58.79 -3.77 -10.28
N ARG A 178 58.69 -3.59 -8.95
CA ARG A 178 57.86 -4.45 -8.08
C ARG A 178 56.37 -4.31 -8.38
N GLY A 179 55.91 -3.08 -8.65
CA GLY A 179 54.54 -2.78 -9.06
C GLY A 179 54.21 -3.34 -10.44
N GLU A 180 55.13 -3.26 -11.40
CA GLU A 180 54.97 -3.86 -12.73
C GLU A 180 54.93 -5.39 -12.67
N ALA A 181 55.84 -6.02 -11.93
CA ALA A 181 55.81 -7.47 -11.73
C ALA A 181 54.50 -7.95 -11.06
N ARG A 182 53.98 -7.18 -10.09
CA ARG A 182 52.69 -7.48 -9.45
C ARG A 182 51.52 -7.23 -10.39
N LYS A 183 51.55 -6.17 -11.20
CA LYS A 183 50.54 -5.87 -12.22
C LYS A 183 50.43 -7.03 -13.21
N ASN A 184 51.53 -7.49 -13.79
CA ASN A 184 51.53 -8.59 -14.77
C ASN A 184 50.92 -9.87 -14.19
N LYS A 185 51.20 -10.19 -12.92
CA LYS A 185 50.57 -11.33 -12.22
C LYS A 185 49.05 -11.16 -12.06
N LEU A 186 48.60 -9.96 -11.69
CA LEU A 186 47.17 -9.68 -11.53
C LEU A 186 46.44 -9.67 -12.87
N GLU A 187 47.07 -9.19 -13.94
CA GLU A 187 46.52 -9.23 -15.31
C GLU A 187 46.38 -10.67 -15.81
N ALA A 188 47.39 -11.53 -15.58
CA ALA A 188 47.27 -12.96 -15.89
C ALA A 188 46.10 -13.61 -15.15
N LYS A 189 45.93 -13.32 -13.86
CA LYS A 189 44.79 -13.81 -13.07
C LYS A 189 43.45 -13.27 -13.60
N ILE A 190 43.40 -12.02 -14.04
CA ILE A 190 42.19 -11.44 -14.64
C ILE A 190 41.81 -12.19 -15.93
N GLU A 191 42.78 -12.54 -16.77
CA GLU A 191 42.51 -13.31 -17.99
C GLU A 191 42.01 -14.72 -17.70
N GLU A 192 42.57 -15.40 -16.69
CA GLU A 192 42.07 -16.69 -16.19
C GLU A 192 40.61 -16.57 -15.73
N LEU A 193 40.31 -15.60 -14.85
CA LEU A 193 38.95 -15.35 -14.36
C LEU A 193 37.99 -14.98 -15.50
N ARG A 194 38.45 -14.25 -16.53
CA ARG A 194 37.65 -13.93 -17.72
C ARG A 194 37.33 -15.17 -18.54
N ALA A 195 38.27 -16.11 -18.66
CA ALA A 195 38.03 -17.38 -19.31
C ALA A 195 37.00 -18.22 -18.53
N GLU A 196 37.12 -18.29 -17.20
CA GLU A 196 36.12 -18.96 -16.35
C GLU A 196 34.73 -18.35 -16.48
N VAL A 197 34.62 -17.02 -16.50
CA VAL A 197 33.35 -16.33 -16.72
C VAL A 197 32.70 -16.78 -18.03
N LYS A 198 33.46 -16.87 -19.13
CA LYS A 198 32.94 -17.36 -20.42
C LYS A 198 32.45 -18.80 -20.34
N VAL A 199 33.14 -19.66 -19.59
CA VAL A 199 32.70 -21.04 -19.34
C VAL A 199 31.35 -21.08 -18.63
N TYR A 200 31.15 -20.27 -17.59
CA TYR A 200 29.84 -20.18 -16.93
C TYR A 200 28.77 -19.58 -17.84
N GLU A 201 29.07 -18.55 -18.62
CA GLU A 201 28.10 -17.95 -19.56
C GLU A 201 27.67 -18.94 -20.65
N ALA A 202 28.57 -19.82 -21.10
CA ALA A 202 28.26 -20.87 -22.07
C ALA A 202 27.41 -22.02 -21.50
N LYS A 203 27.31 -22.17 -20.18
CA LYS A 203 26.44 -23.17 -19.53
C LYS A 203 24.96 -22.77 -19.53
N VAL A 204 24.63 -21.52 -19.85
CA VAL A 204 23.24 -21.07 -19.90
C VAL A 204 22.54 -21.73 -21.09
N PRO A 205 21.44 -22.48 -20.89
CA PRO A 205 20.72 -23.13 -21.98
C PRO A 205 20.18 -22.15 -23.03
N ASP A 206 20.18 -22.53 -24.30
CA ASP A 206 19.74 -21.66 -25.40
C ASP A 206 18.26 -21.26 -25.31
N ASN A 207 17.42 -22.15 -24.79
CA ASN A 207 15.99 -21.90 -24.57
C ASN A 207 15.71 -20.90 -23.44
N TRP A 208 16.69 -20.60 -22.56
CA TRP A 208 16.51 -19.70 -21.41
C TRP A 208 15.84 -18.38 -21.78
N ARG A 209 16.32 -17.72 -22.85
CA ARG A 209 15.80 -16.40 -23.24
C ARG A 209 14.34 -16.45 -23.63
N ALA A 210 13.94 -17.48 -24.38
CA ALA A 210 12.57 -17.67 -24.83
C ALA A 210 11.65 -18.02 -23.65
N ASP A 211 12.06 -18.98 -22.82
CA ASP A 211 11.27 -19.48 -21.69
C ASP A 211 11.12 -18.43 -20.58
N HIS A 212 12.21 -17.72 -20.26
CA HIS A 212 12.16 -16.59 -19.32
C HIS A 212 11.24 -15.47 -19.84
N ALA A 213 11.31 -15.13 -21.13
CA ALA A 213 10.43 -14.12 -21.70
C ALA A 213 8.96 -14.55 -21.70
N ALA A 214 8.67 -15.84 -21.92
CA ALA A 214 7.33 -16.39 -21.83
C ALA A 214 6.80 -16.34 -20.39
N PHE A 215 7.57 -16.81 -19.41
CA PHE A 215 7.18 -16.79 -18.00
C PHE A 215 7.03 -15.37 -17.46
N ALA A 216 7.95 -14.46 -17.82
CA ALA A 216 7.86 -13.05 -17.43
C ALA A 216 6.59 -12.35 -17.98
N LYS A 217 6.05 -12.78 -19.13
CA LYS A 217 4.76 -12.29 -19.63
C LYS A 217 3.61 -12.75 -18.74
N LEU A 218 3.63 -13.99 -18.25
CA LEU A 218 2.62 -14.51 -17.33
C LEU A 218 2.62 -13.70 -16.03
N GLN A 219 3.78 -13.50 -15.41
CA GLN A 219 3.91 -12.69 -14.19
C GLN A 219 3.46 -11.23 -14.37
N LYS A 220 3.77 -10.63 -15.53
CA LYS A 220 3.29 -9.28 -15.86
C LYS A 220 1.77 -9.24 -15.99
N ALA A 221 1.15 -10.27 -16.57
CA ALA A 221 -0.29 -10.36 -16.71
C ALA A 221 -0.98 -10.50 -15.35
N GLU A 222 -0.44 -11.31 -14.44
CA GLU A 222 -0.91 -11.44 -13.06
C GLU A 222 -0.75 -10.11 -12.29
N THR A 223 0.44 -9.51 -12.31
CA THR A 223 0.69 -8.21 -11.65
C THR A 223 -0.29 -7.14 -12.13
N LEU A 224 -0.60 -7.14 -13.43
CA LEU A 224 -1.58 -6.24 -14.01
C LEU A 224 -3.00 -6.57 -13.52
N ALA A 225 -3.39 -7.84 -13.47
CA ALA A 225 -4.69 -8.27 -12.97
C ALA A 225 -4.91 -7.84 -11.51
N ILE A 226 -3.91 -8.04 -10.65
CA ILE A 226 -3.92 -7.59 -9.25
C ILE A 226 -4.07 -6.07 -9.17
N ARG A 227 -3.24 -5.30 -9.90
CA ARG A 227 -3.32 -3.83 -9.88
C ARG A 227 -4.67 -3.31 -10.37
N LEU A 228 -5.25 -3.94 -11.39
CA LEU A 228 -6.57 -3.58 -11.90
C LEU A 228 -7.66 -3.84 -10.87
N TYR A 229 -7.62 -4.98 -10.17
CA TYR A 229 -8.50 -5.28 -9.06
C TYR A 229 -8.36 -4.25 -7.93
N GLU A 230 -7.13 -3.98 -7.48
CA GLU A 230 -6.87 -3.03 -6.39
C GLU A 230 -7.43 -1.64 -6.70
N ARG A 231 -7.12 -1.10 -7.89
CA ARG A 231 -7.66 0.20 -8.33
C ARG A 231 -9.18 0.17 -8.48
N ASN A 232 -9.75 -0.95 -8.90
CA ASN A 232 -11.19 -1.11 -9.04
C ASN A 232 -11.89 -1.05 -7.69
N VAL A 233 -11.43 -1.79 -6.69
CA VAL A 233 -12.05 -1.80 -5.36
C VAL A 233 -11.86 -0.47 -4.62
N ASP A 234 -10.70 0.17 -4.76
CA ASP A 234 -10.46 1.52 -4.23
C ASP A 234 -11.45 2.50 -4.89
N GLY A 235 -11.56 2.47 -6.22
CA GLY A 235 -12.48 3.32 -6.98
C GLY A 235 -13.97 2.96 -6.85
N ALA A 236 -14.29 1.79 -6.27
CA ALA A 236 -15.66 1.40 -5.94
C ALA A 236 -16.12 2.02 -4.61
N TYR A 237 -15.19 2.30 -3.69
CA TYR A 237 -15.52 2.75 -2.35
C TYR A 237 -15.22 4.25 -2.12
N GLU A 238 -14.18 4.79 -2.74
CA GLU A 238 -13.79 6.22 -2.60
C GLU A 238 -14.93 7.19 -2.97
N PRO A 239 -15.64 7.07 -4.11
CA PRO A 239 -16.74 7.99 -4.44
C PRO A 239 -17.89 7.92 -3.44
N LEU A 240 -18.18 6.73 -2.90
CA LEU A 240 -19.21 6.56 -1.88
C LEU A 240 -18.85 7.33 -0.61
N GLN A 241 -17.58 7.27 -0.19
CA GLN A 241 -17.11 8.03 0.97
C GLN A 241 -17.20 9.54 0.74
N GLU A 242 -16.80 10.02 -0.44
CA GLU A 242 -16.86 11.44 -0.76
C GLU A 242 -18.31 11.95 -0.77
N VAL A 243 -19.22 11.28 -1.49
CA VAL A 243 -20.63 11.66 -1.54
C VAL A 243 -21.25 11.65 -0.14
N THR A 244 -21.01 10.62 0.66
CA THR A 244 -21.55 10.52 2.02
C THR A 244 -21.04 11.65 2.91
N LYS A 245 -19.75 12.02 2.82
CA LYS A 245 -19.18 13.15 3.56
C LYS A 245 -19.78 14.49 3.13
N VAL A 246 -19.99 14.69 1.83
CA VAL A 246 -20.58 15.92 1.27
C VAL A 246 -22.03 16.08 1.74
N ILE A 247 -22.81 15.00 1.72
CA ILE A 247 -24.20 15.00 2.22
C ILE A 247 -24.24 15.26 3.73
N ALA A 248 -23.39 14.58 4.51
CA ALA A 248 -23.32 14.76 5.96
C ALA A 248 -22.90 16.18 6.37
N GLY A 249 -22.19 16.91 5.50
CA GLY A 249 -21.82 18.31 5.70
C GLY A 249 -22.96 19.32 5.52
N ALA A 250 -24.20 18.89 5.25
CA ALA A 250 -25.34 19.79 5.00
C ALA A 250 -25.58 20.79 6.16
N ASP A 251 -25.56 20.33 7.41
CA ASP A 251 -25.81 21.20 8.57
C ASP A 251 -24.65 22.18 8.82
N ALA A 252 -23.41 21.72 8.63
CA ALA A 252 -22.23 22.57 8.72
C ALA A 252 -22.26 23.68 7.66
N LEU A 253 -22.68 23.36 6.44
CA LEU A 253 -22.90 24.35 5.38
C LEU A 253 -24.07 25.29 5.74
N ALA A 254 -25.18 24.75 6.25
CA ALA A 254 -26.34 25.55 6.64
C ALA A 254 -25.97 26.63 7.67
N ALA A 255 -25.10 26.31 8.63
CA ALA A 255 -24.64 27.24 9.65
C ALA A 255 -23.90 28.48 9.09
N LEU A 256 -23.26 28.35 7.92
CA LEU A 256 -22.52 29.44 7.27
C LEU A 256 -23.42 30.39 6.46
N GLY A 257 -24.68 30.04 6.23
CA GLY A 257 -25.58 30.81 5.36
C GLY A 257 -25.78 32.25 5.84
N LYS A 258 -25.92 32.47 7.16
CA LYS A 258 -26.07 33.83 7.72
C LYS A 258 -24.80 34.66 7.55
N ALA A 259 -23.63 34.05 7.74
CA ALA A 259 -22.35 34.74 7.58
C ALA A 259 -22.14 35.13 6.12
N LEU A 260 -22.44 34.23 5.18
CA LEU A 260 -22.37 34.48 3.74
C LEU A 260 -23.32 35.60 3.30
N ALA A 261 -24.58 35.55 3.74
CA ALA A 261 -25.60 36.56 3.42
C ALA A 261 -25.27 37.96 4.01
N GLY A 262 -24.43 38.03 5.04
CA GLY A 262 -23.97 39.29 5.64
C GLY A 262 -22.79 39.96 4.90
N LEU A 263 -22.06 39.22 4.04
CA LEU A 263 -20.89 39.75 3.34
C LEU A 263 -21.18 40.95 2.42
N PRO A 264 -22.29 41.00 1.66
CA PRO A 264 -22.58 42.17 0.82
C PRO A 264 -22.69 43.47 1.61
N ALA A 265 -23.27 43.44 2.81
CA ALA A 265 -23.37 44.59 3.70
C ALA A 265 -22.00 44.99 4.28
N ALA A 266 -21.17 43.99 4.62
CA ALA A 266 -19.81 44.21 5.10
C ALA A 266 -18.91 44.85 4.01
N VAL A 267 -19.08 44.47 2.75
CA VAL A 267 -18.31 45.02 1.62
C VAL A 267 -18.81 46.41 1.19
N SER A 268 -20.12 46.64 1.16
CA SER A 268 -20.67 47.95 0.74
C SER A 268 -20.51 49.05 1.79
N GLY A 269 -20.49 48.69 3.08
CA GLY A 269 -20.31 49.62 4.19
C GLY A 269 -18.86 49.80 4.66
N ALA A 270 -17.89 49.13 4.04
CA ALA A 270 -16.50 49.18 4.48
C ALA A 270 -15.82 50.49 4.05
N ALA A 271 -15.50 51.32 5.05
CA ALA A 271 -14.57 52.44 4.87
C ALA A 271 -13.12 51.97 4.61
N ASP A 272 -12.82 50.72 4.97
CA ASP A 272 -11.51 50.09 4.90
C ASP A 272 -11.59 48.78 4.07
N PRO A 273 -11.03 48.77 2.85
CA PRO A 273 -11.00 47.59 1.98
C PRO A 273 -10.33 46.37 2.61
N GLU A 274 -9.36 46.57 3.51
CA GLU A 274 -8.63 45.48 4.16
C GLU A 274 -9.57 44.72 5.11
N LYS A 275 -10.39 45.44 5.89
CA LYS A 275 -11.42 44.82 6.76
C LYS A 275 -12.49 44.07 5.98
N ALA A 276 -12.88 44.58 4.80
CA ALA A 276 -13.80 43.87 3.92
C ALA A 276 -13.18 42.56 3.40
N MET A 277 -11.90 42.58 3.01
CA MET A 277 -11.18 41.39 2.60
C MET A 277 -11.05 40.37 3.72
N ASP A 278 -10.78 40.81 4.95
CA ASP A 278 -10.68 39.93 6.12
C ASP A 278 -12.01 39.25 6.44
N ALA A 279 -13.12 39.99 6.38
CA ALA A 279 -14.45 39.42 6.58
C ALA A 279 -14.77 38.31 5.57
N VAL A 280 -14.46 38.53 4.28
CA VAL A 280 -14.62 37.50 3.24
C VAL A 280 -13.67 36.32 3.47
N ASN A 281 -12.42 36.60 3.85
CA ASN A 281 -11.40 35.58 4.10
C ASN A 281 -11.75 34.66 5.29
N GLU A 282 -12.35 35.20 6.35
CA GLU A 282 -12.80 34.38 7.49
C GLU A 282 -13.92 33.41 7.07
N VAL A 283 -14.89 33.87 6.27
CA VAL A 283 -15.92 32.98 5.72
C VAL A 283 -15.31 31.96 4.75
N GLU A 284 -14.37 32.37 3.89
CA GLU A 284 -13.64 31.49 2.97
C GLU A 284 -12.91 30.36 3.72
N LYS A 285 -12.23 30.69 4.82
CA LYS A 285 -11.51 29.71 5.67
C LYS A 285 -12.46 28.68 6.25
N VAL A 286 -13.56 29.11 6.88
CA VAL A 286 -14.50 28.16 7.50
C VAL A 286 -15.23 27.35 6.43
N MET A 287 -15.57 27.95 5.29
CA MET A 287 -16.15 27.26 4.14
C MET A 287 -15.19 26.19 3.58
N ARG A 288 -13.87 26.35 3.73
CA ARG A 288 -12.87 25.36 3.28
C ARG A 288 -12.92 24.04 4.04
N GLU A 289 -13.34 24.08 5.30
CA GLU A 289 -13.46 22.90 6.15
C GLU A 289 -14.70 22.05 5.79
N VAL A 290 -15.65 22.62 5.03
CA VAL A 290 -16.86 21.90 4.59
C VAL A 290 -16.57 21.12 3.30
N PRO A 291 -16.82 19.80 3.25
CA PRO A 291 -16.56 19.00 2.04
C PRO A 291 -17.41 19.45 0.84
N GLY A 292 -16.78 19.52 -0.34
CA GLY A 292 -17.47 19.71 -1.62
C GLY A 292 -17.97 21.13 -1.93
N THR A 293 -17.46 22.17 -1.26
CA THR A 293 -17.91 23.57 -1.43
C THR A 293 -17.08 24.39 -2.43
N ARG A 294 -16.33 23.73 -3.31
CA ARG A 294 -15.39 24.38 -4.24
C ARG A 294 -16.07 25.43 -5.14
N GLU A 295 -17.29 25.14 -5.60
CA GLU A 295 -18.08 26.05 -6.44
C GLU A 295 -18.54 27.30 -5.70
N ILE A 296 -18.61 27.28 -4.36
CA ILE A 296 -18.93 28.44 -3.52
C ILE A 296 -17.64 29.22 -3.19
N GLN A 297 -16.54 28.51 -2.97
CA GLN A 297 -15.24 29.12 -2.61
C GLN A 297 -14.66 29.96 -3.76
N LYS A 298 -14.84 29.54 -5.01
CA LYS A 298 -14.27 30.25 -6.16
C LYS A 298 -14.82 31.69 -6.27
N PRO A 299 -16.14 31.94 -6.27
CA PRO A 299 -16.68 33.30 -6.24
C PRO A 299 -16.29 34.09 -4.98
N LEU A 300 -16.17 33.45 -3.80
CA LEU A 300 -15.67 34.11 -2.59
C LEU A 300 -14.24 34.63 -2.74
N ALA A 301 -13.35 33.81 -3.31
CA ALA A 301 -11.98 34.21 -3.59
C ALA A 301 -11.92 35.36 -4.62
N ASP A 302 -12.80 35.36 -5.61
CA ASP A 302 -12.88 36.42 -6.61
C ASP A 302 -13.42 37.74 -6.01
N ALA A 303 -14.41 37.67 -5.10
CA ALA A 303 -14.89 38.82 -4.34
C ALA A 303 -13.78 39.44 -3.49
N ARG A 304 -13.02 38.62 -2.75
CA ARG A 304 -11.86 39.07 -1.96
C ARG A 304 -10.79 39.71 -2.84
N ARG A 305 -10.50 39.14 -4.01
CA ARG A 305 -9.51 39.68 -4.95
C ARG A 305 -9.94 41.01 -5.56
N ALA A 306 -11.23 41.23 -5.80
CA ALA A 306 -11.76 42.48 -6.33
C ALA A 306 -11.54 43.67 -5.36
N MET A 307 -11.44 43.40 -4.06
CA MET A 307 -11.17 44.41 -3.03
C MET A 307 -9.67 44.68 -2.78
N ARG A 308 -8.76 44.02 -3.50
CA ARG A 308 -7.32 44.08 -3.25
C ARG A 308 -6.64 45.26 -3.97
N GLY A 309 -5.77 45.97 -3.25
CA GLY A 309 -4.88 47.00 -3.79
C GLY A 309 -5.49 48.41 -3.75
N ASP A 310 -4.85 49.36 -4.43
CA ASP A 310 -5.13 50.80 -4.29
C ASP A 310 -6.48 51.25 -4.91
N LYS A 311 -7.14 50.38 -5.69
CA LYS A 311 -8.43 50.64 -6.36
C LYS A 311 -9.39 49.46 -6.18
N PRO A 312 -10.06 49.35 -5.02
CA PRO A 312 -11.04 48.30 -4.78
C PRO A 312 -12.26 48.44 -5.70
N ASP A 313 -12.67 47.35 -6.33
CA ASP A 313 -13.84 47.26 -7.20
C ASP A 313 -15.02 46.64 -6.44
N VAL A 314 -15.78 47.50 -5.78
CA VAL A 314 -16.93 47.12 -4.94
C VAL A 314 -18.03 46.45 -5.77
N GLU A 315 -18.29 46.94 -6.98
CA GLU A 315 -19.34 46.38 -7.85
C GLU A 315 -19.01 44.94 -8.27
N LYS A 316 -17.78 44.71 -8.71
CA LYS A 316 -17.30 43.37 -9.05
C LYS A 316 -17.28 42.44 -7.83
N SER A 317 -16.92 42.95 -6.66
CA SER A 317 -16.97 42.19 -5.41
C SER A 317 -18.40 41.76 -5.06
N LEU A 318 -19.36 42.69 -5.10
CA LEU A 318 -20.77 42.41 -4.84
C LEU A 318 -21.36 41.41 -5.83
N LYS A 319 -20.99 41.50 -7.12
CA LYS A 319 -21.40 40.52 -8.12
C LYS A 319 -20.86 39.12 -7.80
N ALA A 320 -19.59 39.01 -7.45
CA ALA A 320 -18.99 37.73 -7.07
C ALA A 320 -19.59 37.16 -5.76
N LEU A 321 -19.99 38.01 -4.82
CA LEU A 321 -20.73 37.59 -3.62
C LEU A 321 -22.15 37.10 -3.95
N ALA A 322 -22.84 37.74 -4.90
CA ALA A 322 -24.13 37.26 -5.38
C ALA A 322 -24.01 35.89 -6.06
N ASP A 323 -22.95 35.69 -6.86
CA ASP A 323 -22.64 34.39 -7.46
C ASP A 323 -22.35 33.33 -6.39
N ALA A 324 -21.62 33.70 -5.32
CA ALA A 324 -21.38 32.81 -4.17
C ALA A 324 -22.67 32.41 -3.45
N GLN A 325 -23.57 33.37 -3.21
CA GLN A 325 -24.87 33.15 -2.56
C GLN A 325 -25.75 32.24 -3.43
N ALA A 326 -25.81 32.48 -4.74
CA ALA A 326 -26.57 31.63 -5.67
C ALA A 326 -26.02 30.19 -5.71
N ALA A 327 -24.69 30.02 -5.70
CA ALA A 327 -24.05 28.72 -5.62
C ALA A 327 -24.38 28.02 -4.29
N TYR A 328 -24.35 28.75 -3.16
CA TYR A 328 -24.74 28.26 -1.84
C TYR A 328 -26.19 27.81 -1.78
N ASP A 329 -27.13 28.61 -2.26
CA ASP A 329 -28.57 28.32 -2.20
C ASP A 329 -28.90 27.07 -3.03
N LYS A 330 -28.29 26.94 -4.21
CA LYS A 330 -28.39 25.74 -5.03
C LYS A 330 -27.81 24.52 -4.31
N ASP A 331 -26.66 24.67 -3.68
CA ASP A 331 -25.93 23.59 -3.04
C ASP A 331 -26.66 23.05 -1.79
N ILE A 332 -27.09 23.95 -0.91
CA ILE A 332 -27.78 23.56 0.33
C ILE A 332 -29.14 22.91 0.06
N ALA A 333 -29.85 23.35 -1.00
CA ALA A 333 -31.15 22.79 -1.37
C ALA A 333 -31.04 21.31 -1.74
N TRP A 334 -30.07 20.94 -2.59
CA TRP A 334 -29.89 19.55 -2.99
C TRP A 334 -29.31 18.71 -1.84
N ARG A 335 -28.38 19.27 -1.05
CA ARG A 335 -27.78 18.54 0.09
C ARG A 335 -28.78 18.18 1.16
N LYS A 336 -29.68 19.10 1.53
CA LYS A 336 -30.75 18.81 2.51
C LYS A 336 -31.70 17.73 2.00
N LYS A 337 -32.07 17.77 0.72
CA LYS A 337 -32.91 16.74 0.10
C LYS A 337 -32.19 15.38 0.09
N ALA A 338 -30.94 15.34 -0.36
CA ALA A 338 -30.12 14.13 -0.36
C ALA A 338 -29.90 13.59 1.07
N ALA A 339 -29.72 14.46 2.07
CA ALA A 339 -29.55 14.06 3.46
C ALA A 339 -30.80 13.35 4.00
N ALA A 340 -31.99 13.84 3.65
CA ALA A 340 -33.25 13.23 4.06
C ALA A 340 -33.56 11.92 3.33
N GLU A 341 -33.31 11.85 2.02
CA GLU A 341 -33.78 10.75 1.17
C GLU A 341 -32.73 9.64 0.95
N LEU A 342 -31.43 9.96 0.96
CA LEU A 342 -30.36 9.03 0.57
C LEU A 342 -29.47 8.53 1.71
N SER A 343 -29.32 9.28 2.80
CA SER A 343 -28.33 8.98 3.85
C SER A 343 -28.48 7.57 4.43
N ALA A 344 -29.72 7.13 4.69
CA ALA A 344 -29.97 5.81 5.26
C ALA A 344 -29.56 4.68 4.29
N GLY A 345 -29.95 4.78 3.02
CA GLY A 345 -29.62 3.78 2.00
C GLY A 345 -28.13 3.72 1.69
N LEU A 346 -27.47 4.89 1.60
CA LEU A 346 -26.02 4.97 1.41
C LEU A 346 -25.25 4.43 2.62
N ALA A 347 -25.71 4.70 3.84
CA ALA A 347 -25.08 4.17 5.06
C ALA A 347 -25.21 2.64 5.14
N GLU A 348 -26.37 2.08 4.78
CA GLU A 348 -26.56 0.62 4.74
C GLU A 348 -25.61 -0.03 3.71
N TYR A 349 -25.52 0.56 2.51
CA TYR A 349 -24.61 0.08 1.47
C TYR A 349 -23.14 0.21 1.90
N GLU A 350 -22.76 1.35 2.48
CA GLU A 350 -21.41 1.60 3.01
C GLU A 350 -21.03 0.53 4.03
N GLN A 351 -21.89 0.25 5.01
CA GLN A 351 -21.63 -0.79 6.02
C GLN A 351 -21.48 -2.17 5.39
N ALA A 352 -22.26 -2.47 4.34
CA ALA A 352 -22.17 -3.74 3.64
C ALA A 352 -20.83 -3.95 2.93
N ILE A 353 -20.21 -2.89 2.38
CA ILE A 353 -18.99 -3.01 1.56
C ILE A 353 -17.69 -2.55 2.25
N ARG A 354 -17.79 -1.74 3.31
CA ARG A 354 -16.68 -1.07 4.01
C ARG A 354 -15.54 -2.01 4.40
N MET A 355 -15.89 -3.14 5.02
CA MET A 355 -14.92 -4.09 5.58
C MET A 355 -14.57 -5.22 4.61
N ASN A 356 -14.94 -5.11 3.33
CA ASN A 356 -14.58 -6.05 2.28
C ASN A 356 -14.05 -5.33 1.03
N ILE A 357 -14.90 -4.93 0.07
CA ILE A 357 -14.50 -4.18 -1.13
C ILE A 357 -13.78 -2.89 -0.73
N GLY A 358 -14.27 -2.18 0.30
CA GLY A 358 -13.67 -0.95 0.82
C GLY A 358 -12.51 -1.14 1.80
N LEU A 359 -12.07 -2.38 2.07
CA LEU A 359 -11.14 -2.68 3.18
C LEU A 359 -9.80 -1.95 3.04
N ARG A 360 -9.30 -1.79 1.80
CA ARG A 360 -8.02 -1.15 1.52
C ARG A 360 -7.97 0.33 1.92
N LEU A 361 -9.11 1.01 1.88
CA LEU A 361 -9.23 2.43 2.23
C LEU A 361 -9.57 2.64 3.72
N GLN A 362 -9.65 1.56 4.51
CA GLN A 362 -9.82 1.67 5.95
C GLN A 362 -8.51 2.05 6.64
N PRO A 363 -8.56 2.79 7.75
CA PRO A 363 -7.35 3.14 8.50
C PRO A 363 -6.66 1.92 9.09
N LYS A 364 -7.44 0.92 9.53
CA LYS A 364 -6.92 -0.33 10.13
C LYS A 364 -7.82 -1.52 9.81
N LEU A 365 -7.24 -2.72 9.87
CA LEU A 365 -7.99 -3.97 9.85
C LEU A 365 -8.84 -4.11 11.13
N SER A 366 -9.97 -4.80 11.05
CA SER A 366 -10.63 -5.29 12.27
C SER A 366 -9.74 -6.31 12.98
N LYS A 367 -10.00 -6.54 14.27
CA LYS A 367 -9.22 -7.51 15.06
C LYS A 367 -9.20 -8.90 14.43
N GLU A 368 -10.34 -9.38 13.93
CA GLU A 368 -10.45 -10.69 13.27
C GLU A 368 -9.64 -10.74 11.97
N GLN A 369 -9.76 -9.71 11.13
CA GLN A 369 -8.99 -9.58 9.89
C GLN A 369 -7.49 -9.51 10.16
N ALA A 370 -7.08 -8.75 11.18
CA ALA A 370 -5.69 -8.63 11.58
C ALA A 370 -5.11 -9.99 12.02
N LEU A 371 -5.90 -10.84 12.69
CA LEU A 371 -5.46 -12.18 13.10
C LEU A 371 -5.30 -13.13 11.90
N ASP A 372 -6.23 -13.10 10.93
CA ASP A 372 -6.11 -13.93 9.72
C ASP A 372 -4.92 -13.46 8.84
N VAL A 373 -4.76 -12.16 8.66
CA VAL A 373 -3.63 -11.58 7.92
C VAL A 373 -2.31 -11.87 8.64
N ALA A 374 -2.24 -11.77 9.97
CA ALA A 374 -1.06 -12.13 10.75
C ALA A 374 -0.70 -13.61 10.56
N SER A 375 -1.69 -14.51 10.54
CA SER A 375 -1.48 -15.93 10.28
C SER A 375 -0.93 -16.17 8.88
N CYS A 376 -1.46 -15.49 7.87
CA CYS A 376 -0.96 -15.57 6.51
C CYS A 376 0.49 -15.08 6.39
N MET A 377 0.82 -13.94 7.02
CA MET A 377 2.16 -13.36 6.99
C MET A 377 3.21 -14.16 7.77
N ALA A 378 2.78 -15.01 8.69
CA ALA A 378 3.67 -15.90 9.42
C ALA A 378 4.25 -17.02 8.53
N ASN A 379 3.62 -17.26 7.36
CA ASN A 379 4.06 -18.25 6.39
C ASN A 379 5.17 -17.70 5.49
N PRO A 380 6.28 -18.43 5.31
CA PRO A 380 7.26 -18.11 4.28
C PRO A 380 6.59 -18.13 2.91
N ARG A 381 6.91 -17.14 2.07
CA ARG A 381 6.50 -17.11 0.67
C ARG A 381 7.71 -17.38 -0.21
N ASP A 382 7.53 -18.28 -1.16
CA ASP A 382 8.53 -18.49 -2.18
C ASP A 382 8.44 -17.36 -3.21
N LEU A 383 9.47 -16.53 -3.26
CA LEU A 383 9.59 -15.43 -4.21
C LEU A 383 10.66 -15.71 -5.28
N THR A 384 11.17 -16.94 -5.37
CA THR A 384 12.30 -17.31 -6.23
C THR A 384 12.08 -16.86 -7.67
N LEU A 385 10.88 -17.10 -8.20
CA LEU A 385 10.54 -16.77 -9.59
C LEU A 385 10.33 -15.28 -9.84
N HIS A 386 10.19 -14.46 -8.80
CA HIS A 386 10.05 -13.01 -8.93
C HIS A 386 11.41 -12.29 -9.03
N PHE A 387 12.55 -12.99 -8.93
CA PHE A 387 13.90 -12.42 -8.95
C PHE A 387 14.76 -12.77 -10.17
#